data_AF-A0A3A9VK35-F1
#
_entry.id   AF-A0A3A9VK35-F1
#
_cell.length_a   1.000
_cell.length_b   1.000
_cell.length_c   1.000
_cell.angle_alpha   90.00
_cell.angle_beta   90.00
_cell.angle_gamma   90.00
#
_symmetry.space_group_name_H-M   'P 1'
#
loop_
_entity.id
_entity.type
_entity.pdbx_description
1 polymer ?
#
loop_
_entity_poly.entity_id
_entity_poly.type
_entity_poly.pdbx_seq_one_letter_code
_entity_poly.pdbx_strand_id
1 'polypeptide(L)'
;MNTIIEKKPDELFKSLCVLAAQKSWGEARDAAEQLANRGAQGAWLDLAFDLADGLKSLYQVTDDLFSLGERSLSDTEIKTIEYARKWVGTQLNISAPTLIIEICTEGTPLHAITGINGFGFIAASENALQDKSLLVHEITHCSLMSRSLFLDEGLATLLQHRFNENEEFLQKQKYWDRPSLAALVETDWSNDPYFSKIIPTKSDSSDLSDQDLRVHELAAHLIAKIIKEKSLSFLVNNWSSLKSQLREGRSAVVMKEIFSVDLWKIDTEFFVTKAAIINPPSDRSLTDVSVQVLAEEDKETAAIWLPFARVQAYRNDQGLVALIKLLIVLGNNREDPNAGSVYRSEALVAIDWSKSRNIDQMSIAIFNAYIYVLKLRSAGHAIAMRTNGIEAHKAFRELLSNYPENPSVIIASARTQIRSIHDFMPISDWREKLKNLHSDPLFSRAVEELLAHSRFL
;
A
#
# COMPACT_ATOMS: atom_id res chain seq x y z
N MET A 1 38.50 -22.11 0.79
CA MET A 1 38.03 -20.80 1.28
C MET A 1 37.10 -20.23 0.23
N ASN A 2 35.79 -20.40 0.38
CA ASN A 2 34.82 -19.66 -0.43
C ASN A 2 34.70 -18.27 0.20
N THR A 3 35.13 -17.24 -0.51
CA THR A 3 35.09 -15.87 -0.04
C THR A 3 33.65 -15.45 0.25
N ILE A 4 33.42 -14.89 1.45
CA ILE A 4 32.14 -14.33 1.95
C ILE A 4 31.52 -13.31 0.97
N ILE A 5 32.32 -12.79 0.03
CA ILE A 5 32.02 -11.77 -0.98
C ILE A 5 30.91 -12.18 -1.98
N GLU A 6 30.62 -13.47 -2.21
CA GLU A 6 29.62 -13.89 -3.22
C GLU A 6 28.24 -14.26 -2.66
N LYS A 7 28.07 -14.31 -1.33
CA LYS A 7 26.81 -14.79 -0.72
C LYS A 7 25.66 -13.80 -0.88
N LYS A 8 24.44 -14.31 -1.06
CA LYS A 8 23.20 -13.51 -1.00
C LYS A 8 22.92 -13.03 0.44
N PRO A 9 22.10 -11.98 0.66
CA PRO A 9 21.82 -11.47 2.00
C PRO A 9 21.30 -12.52 2.99
N ASP A 10 20.40 -13.41 2.56
CA ASP A 10 19.88 -14.54 3.35
C ASP A 10 20.98 -15.52 3.76
N GLU A 11 21.89 -15.86 2.84
CA GLU A 11 23.04 -16.73 3.11
C GLU A 11 24.05 -16.08 4.07
N LEU A 12 24.23 -14.76 3.99
CA LEU A 12 25.06 -13.99 4.92
C LEU A 12 24.46 -13.97 6.32
N PHE A 13 23.15 -13.72 6.45
CA PHE A 13 22.45 -13.79 7.73
C PHE A 13 22.49 -15.21 8.33
N LYS A 14 22.27 -16.25 7.53
CA LYS A 14 22.44 -17.64 7.98
C LYS A 14 23.87 -17.89 8.49
N SER A 15 24.87 -17.41 7.76
CA SER A 15 26.29 -17.56 8.17
C SER A 15 26.56 -16.84 9.49
N LEU A 16 26.04 -15.62 9.64
CA LEU A 16 26.12 -14.85 10.88
C LEU A 16 25.51 -15.63 12.05
N CYS A 17 24.33 -16.24 11.87
CA CYS A 17 23.68 -17.04 12.90
C CYS A 17 24.51 -18.25 13.33
N VAL A 18 25.10 -18.97 12.37
CA VAL A 18 25.98 -20.11 12.66
C VAL A 18 27.21 -19.66 13.46
N LEU A 19 27.86 -18.57 13.04
CA LEU A 19 29.05 -18.03 13.70
C LEU A 19 28.72 -17.51 15.11
N ALA A 20 27.59 -16.82 15.26
CA ALA A 20 27.13 -16.33 16.55
C ALA A 20 26.81 -17.50 17.51
N ALA A 21 26.15 -18.56 17.03
CA ALA A 21 25.89 -19.75 17.83
C ALA A 21 27.18 -20.49 18.27
N GLN A 22 28.23 -20.42 17.44
CA GLN A 22 29.56 -20.97 17.73
C GLN A 22 30.44 -20.03 18.57
N LYS A 23 29.97 -18.80 18.86
CA LYS A 23 30.71 -17.75 19.56
C LYS A 23 31.97 -17.29 18.81
N SER A 24 31.97 -17.41 17.47
CA SER A 24 33.03 -16.95 16.58
C SER A 24 32.87 -15.46 16.26
N TRP A 25 32.96 -14.61 17.30
CA TRP A 25 32.55 -13.20 17.24
C TRP A 25 33.29 -12.37 16.19
N GLY A 26 34.58 -12.61 15.97
CA GLY A 26 35.35 -11.90 14.94
C GLY A 26 34.80 -12.13 13.53
N GLU A 27 34.56 -13.39 13.16
CA GLU A 27 33.98 -13.75 11.86
C GLU A 27 32.50 -13.34 11.75
N ALA A 28 31.76 -13.38 12.87
CA ALA A 28 30.38 -12.90 12.93
C ALA A 28 30.32 -11.39 12.66
N ARG A 29 31.26 -10.61 13.22
CA ARG A 29 31.37 -9.17 12.99
C ARG A 29 31.71 -8.85 11.54
N ASP A 30 32.63 -9.60 10.93
CA ASP A 30 32.90 -9.49 9.49
C ASP A 30 31.62 -9.71 8.66
N ALA A 31 30.80 -10.71 9.01
CA ALA A 31 29.52 -10.95 8.32
C ALA A 31 28.51 -9.80 8.53
N ALA A 32 28.41 -9.25 9.73
CA ALA A 32 27.55 -8.10 10.03
C ALA A 32 27.99 -6.82 9.27
N GLU A 33 29.29 -6.56 9.19
CA GLU A 33 29.84 -5.45 8.40
C GLU A 33 29.57 -5.63 6.89
N GLN A 34 29.65 -6.87 6.38
CA GLN A 34 29.28 -7.16 4.99
C GLN A 34 27.78 -6.93 4.73
N LEU A 35 26.91 -7.24 5.68
CA LEU A 35 25.48 -6.92 5.59
C LEU A 35 25.26 -5.40 5.57
N ALA A 36 25.95 -4.64 6.42
CA ALA A 36 25.92 -3.17 6.44
C ALA A 36 26.35 -2.58 5.10
N ASN A 37 27.47 -3.05 4.55
CA ASN A 37 28.01 -2.60 3.26
C ASN A 37 27.08 -2.91 2.08
N ARG A 38 26.18 -3.89 2.23
CA ARG A 38 25.14 -4.24 1.25
C ARG A 38 23.82 -3.49 1.46
N GLY A 39 23.79 -2.54 2.40
CA GLY A 39 22.64 -1.69 2.66
C GLY A 39 21.57 -2.32 3.56
N ALA A 40 21.92 -3.34 4.36
CA ALA A 40 21.08 -3.70 5.51
C ALA A 40 20.97 -2.48 6.45
N GLN A 41 19.79 -2.24 7.01
CA GLN A 41 19.51 -1.06 7.83
C GLN A 41 18.37 -1.33 8.82
N GLY A 42 18.26 -0.48 9.84
CA GLY A 42 17.24 -0.59 10.88
C GLY A 42 17.36 -1.88 11.69
N ALA A 43 16.22 -2.43 12.13
CA ALA A 43 16.16 -3.59 13.03
C ALA A 43 16.96 -4.82 12.55
N TRP A 44 17.08 -5.03 11.24
CA TRP A 44 17.89 -6.12 10.69
C TRP A 44 19.39 -5.92 10.91
N LEU A 45 19.86 -4.68 10.76
CA LEU A 45 21.26 -4.35 11.01
C LEU A 45 21.57 -4.36 12.51
N ASP A 46 20.65 -3.83 13.32
CA ASP A 46 20.77 -3.85 14.78
C ASP A 46 20.85 -5.30 15.30
N LEU A 47 19.95 -6.18 14.84
CA LEU A 47 20.00 -7.60 15.16
C LEU A 47 21.31 -8.24 14.71
N ALA A 48 21.83 -7.87 13.52
CA ALA A 48 23.07 -8.44 13.03
C ALA A 48 24.26 -8.14 13.95
N PHE A 49 24.39 -6.89 14.41
CA PHE A 49 25.44 -6.50 15.34
C PHE A 49 25.21 -7.02 16.76
N ASP A 50 23.96 -7.04 17.26
CA ASP A 50 23.61 -7.65 18.55
C ASP A 50 24.08 -9.11 18.62
N LEU A 51 23.90 -9.86 17.54
CA LEU A 51 24.34 -11.25 17.43
C LEU A 51 25.86 -11.35 17.28
N ALA A 52 26.47 -10.49 16.46
CA ALA A 52 27.92 -10.51 16.22
C ALA A 52 28.76 -10.15 17.46
N ASP A 53 28.26 -9.21 18.27
CA ASP A 53 28.93 -8.74 19.49
C ASP A 53 28.57 -9.61 20.71
N GLY A 54 27.75 -10.64 20.55
CA GLY A 54 27.33 -11.54 21.61
C GLY A 54 26.42 -10.89 22.65
N LEU A 55 25.78 -9.76 22.31
CA LEU A 55 24.81 -9.08 23.18
C LEU A 55 23.51 -9.89 23.31
N LYS A 56 23.19 -10.70 22.28
CA LYS A 56 22.10 -11.68 22.33
C LYS A 56 22.65 -13.08 22.11
N SER A 57 22.23 -14.01 22.97
CA SER A 57 22.58 -15.43 22.85
C SER A 57 21.72 -16.09 21.79
N LEU A 58 22.36 -16.80 20.85
CA LEU A 58 21.71 -17.57 19.80
C LEU A 58 22.13 -19.04 19.92
N TYR A 59 21.16 -19.95 19.82
CA TYR A 59 21.39 -21.38 19.84
C TYR A 59 20.97 -21.98 18.50
N GLN A 60 21.87 -22.75 17.89
CA GLN A 60 21.55 -23.50 16.68
C GLN A 60 20.76 -24.75 17.05
N VAL A 61 19.54 -24.86 16.53
CA VAL A 61 18.63 -26.00 16.76
C VAL A 61 18.72 -27.00 15.62
N THR A 62 18.70 -26.51 14.38
CA THR A 62 18.99 -27.27 13.16
C THR A 62 19.87 -26.41 12.24
N ASP A 63 20.22 -26.92 11.05
CA ASP A 63 20.98 -26.12 10.06
C ASP A 63 20.28 -24.83 9.63
N ASP A 64 18.95 -24.76 9.81
CA ASP A 64 18.11 -23.66 9.33
C ASP A 64 17.16 -23.11 10.42
N LEU A 65 17.29 -23.56 11.68
CA LEU A 65 16.47 -23.10 12.79
C LEU A 65 17.35 -22.71 13.97
N PHE A 66 17.13 -21.51 14.48
CA PHE A 66 17.86 -20.94 15.60
C PHE A 66 16.88 -20.46 16.69
N SER A 67 17.28 -20.58 17.94
CA SER A 67 16.56 -20.07 19.11
C SER A 67 17.31 -18.86 19.67
N LEU A 68 16.64 -17.73 19.81
CA LEU A 68 17.18 -16.52 20.43
C LEU A 68 16.78 -16.44 21.90
N GLY A 69 17.71 -15.99 22.73
CA GLY A 69 17.50 -15.80 24.17
C GLY A 69 17.85 -17.04 24.98
N GLU A 70 17.57 -17.01 26.29
CA GLU A 70 18.06 -18.04 27.23
C GLU A 70 17.28 -19.36 27.18
N ARG A 71 16.08 -19.35 26.60
CA ARG A 71 15.24 -20.53 26.52
C ARG A 71 15.50 -21.30 25.22
N SER A 72 15.69 -22.61 25.36
CA SER A 72 15.67 -23.56 24.24
C SER A 72 14.25 -23.93 23.83
N LEU A 73 14.02 -24.06 22.52
CA LEU A 73 12.81 -24.68 21.99
C LEU A 73 12.70 -26.15 22.45
N SER A 74 11.49 -26.57 22.80
CA SER A 74 11.17 -27.97 23.10
C SER A 74 11.06 -28.80 21.82
N ASP A 75 11.21 -30.12 21.92
CA ASP A 75 11.08 -31.05 20.78
C ASP A 75 9.75 -30.90 20.02
N THR A 76 8.67 -30.61 20.74
CA THR A 76 7.33 -30.41 20.15
C THR A 76 7.29 -29.12 19.34
N GLU A 77 7.83 -28.01 19.88
CA GLU A 77 7.92 -26.73 19.17
C GLU A 77 8.80 -26.87 17.91
N ILE A 78 9.95 -27.51 18.04
CA ILE A 78 10.87 -27.76 16.92
C ILE A 78 10.16 -28.53 15.81
N LYS A 79 9.47 -29.63 16.14
CA LYS A 79 8.72 -30.43 15.16
C LYS A 79 7.62 -29.62 14.47
N THR A 80 6.90 -28.80 15.22
CA THR A 80 5.84 -27.94 14.68
C THR A 80 6.40 -26.90 13.70
N ILE A 81 7.47 -26.20 14.09
CA ILE A 81 8.13 -25.19 13.26
C ILE A 81 8.73 -25.81 12.01
N GLU A 82 9.48 -26.89 12.15
CA GLU A 82 10.09 -27.61 11.02
C GLU A 82 9.05 -28.14 10.03
N TYR A 83 7.91 -28.63 10.52
CA TYR A 83 6.82 -29.07 9.68
C TYR A 83 6.24 -27.91 8.87
N ALA A 84 5.87 -26.81 9.53
CA ALA A 84 5.31 -25.63 8.86
C ALA A 84 6.30 -25.04 7.82
N ARG A 85 7.58 -24.93 8.19
CA ARG A 85 8.66 -24.44 7.33
C ARG A 85 8.84 -25.26 6.07
N LYS A 86 8.89 -26.59 6.21
CA LYS A 86 9.00 -27.51 5.08
C LYS A 86 7.74 -27.52 4.23
N TRP A 87 6.56 -27.43 4.86
CA TRP A 87 5.29 -27.37 4.15
C TRP A 87 5.22 -26.12 3.27
N VAL A 88 5.54 -24.93 3.80
CA VAL A 88 5.57 -23.67 3.01
C VAL A 88 6.56 -23.77 1.86
N GLY A 89 7.80 -24.21 2.13
CA GLY A 89 8.81 -24.40 1.08
C GLY A 89 8.35 -25.36 -0.02
N THR A 90 7.68 -26.45 0.37
CA THR A 90 7.12 -27.43 -0.59
C THR A 90 6.00 -26.83 -1.42
N GLN A 91 5.05 -26.10 -0.81
CA GLN A 91 3.94 -25.48 -1.52
C GLN A 91 4.43 -24.43 -2.53
N LEU A 92 5.37 -23.58 -2.12
CA LEU A 92 5.94 -22.53 -2.95
C LEU A 92 7.01 -23.04 -3.93
N ASN A 93 7.44 -24.29 -3.80
CA ASN A 93 8.55 -24.90 -4.55
C ASN A 93 9.85 -24.06 -4.45
N ILE A 94 10.19 -23.69 -3.22
CA ILE A 94 11.42 -22.95 -2.86
C ILE A 94 12.09 -23.62 -1.67
N SER A 95 13.35 -23.28 -1.43
CA SER A 95 14.04 -23.69 -0.20
C SER A 95 13.28 -23.18 1.03
N ALA A 96 13.13 -24.04 2.03
CA ALA A 96 12.54 -23.66 3.31
C ALA A 96 13.39 -22.54 3.94
N PRO A 97 12.79 -21.45 4.47
CA PRO A 97 13.56 -20.32 4.97
C PRO A 97 14.39 -20.69 6.19
N THR A 98 15.50 -20.00 6.42
CA THR A 98 16.18 -20.03 7.71
C THR A 98 15.42 -19.16 8.71
N LEU A 99 15.19 -19.64 9.93
CA LEU A 99 14.39 -18.94 10.95
C LEU A 99 15.17 -18.75 12.25
N ILE A 100 15.06 -17.56 12.83
CA ILE A 100 15.34 -17.29 14.25
C ILE A 100 14.00 -17.21 14.97
N ILE A 101 13.86 -17.93 16.07
CA ILE A 101 12.67 -17.88 16.94
C ILE A 101 13.05 -17.28 18.29
N GLU A 102 12.38 -16.21 18.69
CA GLU A 102 12.45 -15.65 20.04
C GLU A 102 11.18 -16.02 20.80
N ILE A 103 11.35 -16.71 21.94
CA ILE A 103 10.24 -16.91 22.88
C ILE A 103 10.17 -15.72 23.82
N CYS A 104 9.10 -14.95 23.68
CA CYS A 104 8.80 -13.79 24.50
C CYS A 104 7.83 -14.14 25.63
N THR A 105 7.49 -13.15 26.45
CA THR A 105 6.51 -13.28 27.54
C THR A 105 5.14 -13.72 27.03
N GLU A 106 4.37 -14.45 27.85
CA GLU A 106 3.01 -14.85 27.54
C GLU A 106 2.12 -13.66 27.11
N GLY A 107 1.25 -13.91 26.13
CA GLY A 107 0.47 -12.88 25.45
C GLY A 107 1.21 -12.14 24.33
N THR A 108 2.49 -12.45 24.05
CA THR A 108 3.15 -11.97 22.83
C THR A 108 2.58 -12.69 21.61
N PRO A 109 2.04 -11.95 20.61
CA PRO A 109 1.48 -12.57 19.41
C PRO A 109 2.59 -13.23 18.56
N LEU A 110 2.20 -14.20 17.74
CA LEU A 110 3.09 -14.73 16.71
C LEU A 110 3.28 -13.65 15.64
N HIS A 111 4.52 -13.21 15.43
CA HIS A 111 4.81 -12.15 14.47
C HIS A 111 6.19 -12.31 13.84
N ALA A 112 6.25 -12.29 12.51
CA ALA A 112 7.49 -12.26 11.75
C ALA A 112 7.98 -10.82 11.55
N ILE A 113 9.25 -10.58 11.87
CA ILE A 113 10.02 -9.50 11.26
C ILE A 113 10.50 -10.00 9.91
N THR A 114 10.13 -9.26 8.87
CA THR A 114 10.29 -9.64 7.47
C THR A 114 11.24 -8.65 6.77
N GLY A 115 11.69 -8.97 5.56
CA GLY A 115 12.51 -8.06 4.75
C GLY A 115 13.59 -8.73 3.92
N ILE A 116 13.87 -10.00 4.18
CA ILE A 116 14.88 -10.81 3.49
C ILE A 116 14.23 -12.14 3.07
N ASN A 117 14.02 -12.34 1.77
CA ASN A 117 13.42 -13.58 1.29
C ASN A 117 14.32 -14.77 1.65
N GLY A 118 13.74 -15.81 2.25
CA GLY A 118 14.46 -17.01 2.68
C GLY A 118 15.08 -16.90 4.07
N PHE A 119 14.91 -15.78 4.78
CA PHE A 119 15.38 -15.59 6.14
C PHE A 119 14.33 -14.85 6.99
N GLY A 120 14.02 -15.40 8.16
CA GLY A 120 12.96 -14.87 9.03
C GLY A 120 13.38 -14.76 10.48
N PHE A 121 12.83 -13.76 11.16
CA PHE A 121 12.85 -13.66 12.62
C PHE A 121 11.41 -13.68 13.12
N ILE A 122 11.05 -14.60 14.01
CA ILE A 122 9.70 -14.72 14.55
C ILE A 122 9.76 -14.58 16.07
N ALA A 123 9.01 -13.62 16.59
CA ALA A 123 8.74 -13.49 18.02
C ALA A 123 7.39 -14.14 18.35
N ALA A 124 7.31 -14.88 19.46
CA ALA A 124 6.10 -15.60 19.85
C ALA A 124 6.05 -15.87 21.36
N SER A 125 4.85 -16.02 21.94
CA SER A 125 4.71 -16.75 23.20
C SER A 125 4.64 -18.27 22.99
N GLU A 126 4.68 -19.05 24.07
CA GLU A 126 4.59 -20.53 24.00
C GLU A 126 3.29 -20.97 23.35
N ASN A 127 2.19 -20.40 23.81
CA ASN A 127 0.86 -20.72 23.32
C ASN A 127 0.69 -20.32 21.85
N ALA A 128 1.30 -19.22 21.43
CA ALA A 128 1.21 -18.73 20.05
C ALA A 128 1.88 -19.68 19.04
N LEU A 129 2.97 -20.36 19.42
CA LEU A 129 3.64 -21.36 18.57
C LEU A 129 2.82 -22.63 18.31
N GLN A 130 1.77 -22.87 19.09
CA GLN A 130 0.88 -24.02 18.88
C GLN A 130 -0.11 -23.80 17.73
N ASP A 131 -0.34 -22.54 17.32
CA ASP A 131 -1.15 -22.25 16.14
C ASP A 131 -0.36 -22.50 14.86
N LYS A 132 -0.48 -23.74 14.36
CA LYS A 132 0.20 -24.18 13.14
C LYS A 132 -0.20 -23.37 11.91
N SER A 133 -1.44 -22.88 11.87
CA SER A 133 -1.96 -22.16 10.71
C SER A 133 -1.37 -20.75 10.64
N LEU A 134 -1.33 -20.06 11.78
CA LEU A 134 -0.70 -18.76 11.89
C LEU A 134 0.81 -18.87 11.69
N LEU A 135 1.43 -19.97 12.13
CA LEU A 135 2.85 -20.22 11.87
C LEU A 135 3.14 -20.38 10.36
N VAL A 136 2.25 -21.03 9.61
CA VAL A 136 2.34 -21.07 8.13
C VAL A 136 2.22 -19.66 7.53
N HIS A 137 1.32 -18.82 8.04
CA HIS A 137 1.17 -17.42 7.60
C HIS A 137 2.49 -16.65 7.79
N GLU A 138 3.02 -16.61 9.01
CA GLU A 138 4.25 -15.86 9.33
C GLU A 138 5.49 -16.41 8.62
N ILE A 139 5.60 -17.74 8.46
CA ILE A 139 6.69 -18.35 7.70
C ILE A 139 6.58 -18.03 6.20
N THR A 140 5.38 -17.85 5.66
CA THR A 140 5.19 -17.44 4.26
C THR A 140 5.83 -16.08 4.01
N HIS A 141 5.62 -15.13 4.92
CA HIS A 141 6.26 -13.82 4.88
C HIS A 141 7.79 -13.88 4.94
N CYS A 142 8.35 -14.81 5.72
CA CYS A 142 9.80 -15.06 5.78
C CYS A 142 10.34 -15.71 4.49
N SER A 143 9.48 -16.44 3.76
CA SER A 143 9.89 -17.22 2.59
C SER A 143 9.92 -16.37 1.32
N LEU A 144 8.89 -15.57 1.09
CA LEU A 144 8.71 -14.84 -0.17
C LEU A 144 7.95 -13.54 0.02
N MET A 145 8.57 -12.42 -0.35
CA MET A 145 7.96 -11.09 -0.31
C MET A 145 8.05 -10.37 -1.66
N SER A 146 6.97 -9.67 -1.99
CA SER A 146 6.87 -8.71 -3.09
C SER A 146 7.12 -7.29 -2.64
N ARG A 147 7.03 -7.02 -1.32
CA ARG A 147 7.04 -5.69 -0.70
C ARG A 147 5.84 -4.82 -1.11
N SER A 148 4.79 -5.44 -1.64
CA SER A 148 3.43 -4.92 -1.67
C SER A 148 2.68 -5.65 -0.55
N LEU A 149 2.43 -4.96 0.56
CA LEU A 149 1.91 -5.63 1.76
C LEU A 149 0.58 -6.35 1.50
N PHE A 150 -0.31 -5.76 0.70
CA PHE A 150 -1.56 -6.41 0.29
C PHE A 150 -1.33 -7.79 -0.32
N LEU A 151 -0.44 -7.87 -1.30
CA LEU A 151 -0.15 -9.12 -1.99
C LEU A 151 0.57 -10.14 -1.09
N ASP A 152 1.48 -9.66 -0.23
CA ASP A 152 2.22 -10.49 0.70
C ASP A 152 1.28 -11.11 1.75
N GLU A 153 0.40 -10.30 2.35
CA GLU A 153 -0.68 -10.78 3.24
C GLU A 153 -1.63 -11.73 2.52
N GLY A 154 -1.98 -11.42 1.27
CA GLY A 154 -2.83 -12.31 0.46
C GLY A 154 -2.23 -13.69 0.23
N LEU A 155 -0.91 -13.78 0.00
CA LEU A 155 -0.25 -15.06 -0.20
C LEU A 155 -0.17 -15.85 1.10
N ALA A 156 0.20 -15.19 2.20
CA ALA A 156 0.26 -15.78 3.53
C ALA A 156 -1.11 -16.29 3.99
N THR A 157 -2.16 -15.48 3.86
CA THR A 157 -3.54 -15.84 4.20
C THR A 157 -4.04 -16.99 3.31
N LEU A 158 -3.75 -16.98 2.01
CA LEU A 158 -4.12 -18.10 1.12
C LEU A 158 -3.48 -19.42 1.58
N LEU A 159 -2.20 -19.41 1.94
CA LEU A 159 -1.49 -20.60 2.40
C LEU A 159 -1.98 -21.06 3.78
N GLN A 160 -2.27 -20.14 4.71
CA GLN A 160 -2.91 -20.44 5.99
C GLN A 160 -4.24 -21.18 5.80
N HIS A 161 -5.09 -20.68 4.91
CA HIS A 161 -6.39 -21.30 4.64
C HIS A 161 -6.28 -22.66 3.96
N ARG A 162 -5.35 -22.82 2.99
CA ARG A 162 -5.05 -24.11 2.37
C ARG A 162 -4.53 -25.13 3.37
N PHE A 163 -3.70 -24.69 4.31
CA PHE A 163 -3.21 -25.55 5.39
C PHE A 163 -4.35 -26.08 6.28
N ASN A 164 -5.37 -25.25 6.52
CA ASN A 164 -6.58 -25.62 7.26
C ASN A 164 -7.66 -26.31 6.40
N GLU A 165 -7.38 -26.62 5.14
CA GLU A 165 -8.35 -27.20 4.17
C GLU A 165 -9.64 -26.37 4.02
N ASN A 166 -9.56 -25.06 4.25
CA ASN A 166 -10.71 -24.16 4.26
C ASN A 166 -10.66 -23.19 3.07
N GLU A 167 -11.26 -23.57 1.94
CA GLU A 167 -11.36 -22.72 0.74
C GLU A 167 -12.67 -21.89 0.69
N GLU A 168 -13.53 -21.95 1.71
CA GLU A 168 -14.84 -21.27 1.69
C GLU A 168 -14.72 -19.74 1.58
N PHE A 169 -13.62 -19.16 2.06
CA PHE A 169 -13.38 -17.71 2.03
C PHE A 169 -13.30 -17.16 0.58
N LEU A 170 -12.90 -17.99 -0.39
CA LEU A 170 -12.82 -17.61 -1.81
C LEU A 170 -14.20 -17.36 -2.43
N GLN A 171 -15.27 -17.92 -1.84
CA GLN A 171 -16.64 -17.85 -2.36
C GLN A 171 -17.50 -16.77 -1.68
N LYS A 172 -17.00 -16.13 -0.60
CA LYS A 172 -17.80 -15.27 0.29
C LYS A 172 -17.56 -13.77 0.16
N GLN A 173 -16.75 -13.32 -0.80
CA GLN A 173 -16.43 -11.90 -0.95
C GLN A 173 -17.69 -11.09 -1.29
N LYS A 174 -18.06 -10.16 -0.41
CA LYS A 174 -19.18 -9.22 -0.58
C LYS A 174 -18.63 -7.83 -0.85
N TYR A 175 -19.43 -6.95 -1.44
CA TYR A 175 -19.08 -5.54 -1.51
C TYR A 175 -19.05 -4.90 -0.11
N TRP A 176 -18.05 -4.06 0.14
CA TRP A 176 -18.03 -3.04 1.19
C TRP A 176 -17.35 -1.78 0.63
N ASP A 177 -17.60 -0.62 1.25
CA ASP A 177 -16.93 0.60 0.82
C ASP A 177 -15.44 0.53 1.16
N ARG A 178 -14.61 0.51 0.11
CA ARG A 178 -13.15 0.43 0.18
C ARG A 178 -12.52 1.04 -1.07
N PRO A 179 -11.22 1.35 -1.04
CA PRO A 179 -10.48 1.66 -2.25
C PRO A 179 -10.52 0.51 -3.27
N SER A 180 -10.28 0.84 -4.55
CA SER A 180 -10.15 -0.17 -5.61
C SER A 180 -9.01 -1.15 -5.33
N LEU A 181 -9.08 -2.35 -5.91
CA LEU A 181 -8.00 -3.34 -5.83
C LEU A 181 -6.68 -2.77 -6.37
N ALA A 182 -6.74 -1.95 -7.41
CA ALA A 182 -5.56 -1.26 -7.94
C ALA A 182 -4.93 -0.34 -6.89
N ALA A 183 -5.74 0.40 -6.14
CA ALA A 183 -5.24 1.26 -5.07
C ALA A 183 -4.65 0.44 -3.91
N LEU A 184 -5.32 -0.64 -3.50
CA LEU A 184 -4.90 -1.51 -2.40
C LEU A 184 -3.55 -2.20 -2.68
N VAL A 185 -3.32 -2.66 -3.91
CA VAL A 185 -2.04 -3.27 -4.32
C VAL A 185 -0.88 -2.27 -4.26
N GLU A 186 -1.13 -0.97 -4.48
CA GLU A 186 -0.08 0.06 -4.55
C GLU A 186 0.16 0.80 -3.24
N THR A 187 -0.86 0.89 -2.40
CA THR A 187 -0.81 1.68 -1.15
C THR A 187 0.32 1.19 -0.25
N ASP A 188 0.97 2.09 0.48
CA ASP A 188 1.86 1.74 1.59
C ASP A 188 1.01 1.58 2.84
N TRP A 189 0.84 0.35 3.28
CA TRP A 189 -0.16 -0.06 4.27
C TRP A 189 0.19 0.36 5.70
N SER A 190 1.41 0.86 5.94
CA SER A 190 1.75 1.54 7.20
C SER A 190 0.87 2.77 7.48
N ASN A 191 0.16 3.28 6.45
CA ASN A 191 -0.76 4.41 6.54
C ASN A 191 -2.24 4.03 6.30
N ASP A 192 -2.58 2.74 6.25
CA ASP A 192 -3.95 2.29 6.02
C ASP A 192 -4.77 2.32 7.33
N PRO A 193 -5.95 2.97 7.38
CA PRO A 193 -6.81 3.01 8.58
C PRO A 193 -7.35 1.63 9.01
N TYR A 194 -7.28 0.61 8.16
CA TYR A 194 -7.59 -0.78 8.49
C TYR A 194 -6.36 -1.53 9.05
N PHE A 195 -5.14 -0.98 8.93
CA PHE A 195 -3.88 -1.59 9.39
C PHE A 195 -3.72 -1.59 10.91
N SER A 196 -4.35 -0.67 11.65
CA SER A 196 -4.38 -0.73 13.12
C SER A 196 -5.09 -1.98 13.66
N LYS A 197 -5.75 -2.77 12.79
CA LYS A 197 -6.35 -4.07 13.10
C LYS A 197 -5.55 -5.28 12.57
N ILE A 198 -4.48 -5.04 11.82
CA ILE A 198 -3.63 -6.05 11.15
C ILE A 198 -2.48 -6.50 12.06
N ILE A 199 -1.97 -5.60 12.90
CA ILE A 199 -1.12 -5.99 14.03
C ILE A 199 -2.06 -6.22 15.21
N PRO A 200 -2.05 -7.39 15.89
CA PRO A 200 -2.74 -7.54 17.16
C PRO A 200 -2.22 -6.47 18.14
N THR A 201 -2.99 -5.40 18.33
CA THR A 201 -2.65 -4.33 19.26
C THR A 201 -2.89 -4.77 20.69
N LYS A 202 -1.90 -4.56 21.56
CA LYS A 202 -1.90 -4.81 23.01
C LYS A 202 -2.86 -3.92 23.82
N SER A 203 -3.89 -3.33 23.23
CA SER A 203 -4.83 -2.47 23.98
C SER A 203 -6.13 -3.21 24.24
N ASP A 204 -6.39 -3.43 25.53
CA ASP A 204 -7.61 -3.95 26.13
C ASP A 204 -8.90 -3.47 25.45
N SER A 205 -9.45 -4.30 24.57
CA SER A 205 -10.90 -4.39 24.37
C SER A 205 -11.22 -5.82 23.97
N SER A 206 -12.09 -6.42 24.77
CA SER A 206 -12.73 -7.73 24.62
C SER A 206 -12.89 -8.21 23.18
N ASP A 207 -12.56 -9.49 23.00
CA ASP A 207 -12.84 -10.36 21.86
C ASP A 207 -11.95 -10.21 20.61
N LEU A 208 -11.00 -11.14 20.48
CA LEU A 208 -10.30 -11.48 19.23
C LEU A 208 -11.27 -11.84 18.08
N SER A 209 -12.58 -12.01 18.34
CA SER A 209 -13.59 -12.20 17.29
C SER A 209 -13.97 -10.92 16.52
N ASP A 210 -13.45 -9.74 16.91
CA ASP A 210 -13.73 -8.45 16.25
C ASP A 210 -12.65 -8.01 15.22
N GLN A 211 -11.71 -8.89 14.85
CA GLN A 211 -10.75 -8.61 13.77
C GLN A 211 -11.44 -8.68 12.40
N ASP A 212 -11.48 -7.54 11.71
CA ASP A 212 -12.03 -7.42 10.37
C ASP A 212 -11.04 -7.93 9.32
N LEU A 213 -11.04 -9.25 9.08
CA LEU A 213 -10.14 -9.94 8.14
C LEU A 213 -10.53 -9.79 6.66
N ARG A 214 -11.60 -9.05 6.34
CA ARG A 214 -12.15 -8.97 4.96
C ARG A 214 -11.11 -8.54 3.93
N VAL A 215 -10.17 -7.68 4.34
CA VAL A 215 -9.12 -7.17 3.47
C VAL A 215 -8.06 -8.24 3.15
N HIS A 216 -7.68 -9.07 4.12
CA HIS A 216 -6.76 -10.20 3.93
C HIS A 216 -7.40 -11.28 3.06
N GLU A 217 -8.68 -11.60 3.31
CA GLU A 217 -9.42 -12.56 2.48
C GLU A 217 -9.58 -12.09 1.03
N LEU A 218 -9.76 -10.79 0.81
CA LEU A 218 -9.79 -10.19 -0.53
C LEU A 218 -8.42 -10.27 -1.21
N ALA A 219 -7.34 -10.01 -0.47
CA ALA A 219 -5.99 -10.18 -0.97
C ALA A 219 -5.75 -11.62 -1.40
N ALA A 220 -6.09 -12.60 -0.54
CA ALA A 220 -5.98 -14.01 -0.83
C ALA A 220 -6.86 -14.45 -2.01
N HIS A 221 -8.05 -13.86 -2.17
CA HIS A 221 -8.90 -14.05 -3.34
C HIS A 221 -8.21 -13.57 -4.63
N LEU A 222 -7.56 -12.40 -4.60
CA LEU A 222 -6.76 -11.92 -5.74
C LEU A 222 -5.60 -12.86 -6.05
N ILE A 223 -4.85 -13.33 -5.04
CA ILE A 223 -3.76 -14.30 -5.23
C ILE A 223 -4.27 -15.59 -5.87
N ALA A 224 -5.39 -16.12 -5.38
CA ALA A 224 -6.01 -17.31 -5.96
C ALA A 224 -6.38 -17.12 -7.44
N LYS A 225 -6.88 -15.93 -7.82
CA LYS A 225 -7.13 -15.59 -9.23
C LYS A 225 -5.84 -15.52 -10.05
N ILE A 226 -4.76 -14.92 -9.54
CA ILE A 226 -3.46 -14.91 -10.21
C ILE A 226 -2.95 -16.33 -10.46
N ILE A 227 -3.02 -17.19 -9.45
CA ILE A 227 -2.58 -18.59 -9.54
C ILE A 227 -3.42 -19.34 -10.58
N LYS A 228 -4.73 -19.09 -10.62
CA LYS A 228 -5.64 -19.71 -11.60
C LYS A 228 -5.33 -19.29 -13.04
N GLU A 229 -5.01 -18.01 -13.28
CA GLU A 229 -4.70 -17.48 -14.61
C GLU A 229 -3.29 -17.82 -15.10
N LYS A 230 -2.33 -18.00 -14.18
CA LYS A 230 -0.93 -18.31 -14.51
C LYS A 230 -0.49 -19.64 -13.89
N SER A 231 0.04 -19.59 -12.68
CA SER A 231 0.37 -20.71 -11.80
C SER A 231 1.00 -20.15 -10.53
N LEU A 232 1.11 -20.98 -9.49
CA LEU A 232 1.89 -20.63 -8.30
C LEU A 232 3.38 -20.46 -8.63
N SER A 233 3.95 -21.32 -9.48
CA SER A 233 5.35 -21.22 -9.89
C SER A 233 5.66 -19.92 -10.64
N PHE A 234 4.75 -19.46 -11.50
CA PHE A 234 4.89 -18.19 -12.20
C PHE A 234 4.81 -17.02 -11.24
N LEU A 235 3.88 -17.07 -10.28
CA LEU A 235 3.74 -16.08 -9.22
C LEU A 235 5.06 -15.94 -8.44
N VAL A 236 5.61 -17.05 -7.94
CA VAL A 236 6.85 -17.10 -7.15
C VAL A 236 8.03 -16.50 -7.92
N ASN A 237 8.19 -16.87 -9.19
CA ASN A 237 9.29 -16.40 -10.04
C ASN A 237 9.26 -14.88 -10.30
N ASN A 238 8.08 -14.25 -10.26
CA ASN A 238 7.93 -12.83 -10.55
C ASN A 238 7.74 -11.98 -9.28
N TRP A 239 7.47 -12.59 -8.13
CA TRP A 239 7.00 -11.92 -6.92
C TRP A 239 7.90 -10.78 -6.43
N SER A 240 9.20 -11.06 -6.30
CA SER A 240 10.17 -10.08 -5.79
C SER A 240 10.40 -8.90 -6.74
N SER A 241 10.11 -9.06 -8.03
CA SER A 241 10.28 -8.02 -9.06
C SER A 241 9.13 -7.01 -9.08
N LEU A 242 7.98 -7.33 -8.46
CA LEU A 242 6.77 -6.50 -8.50
C LEU A 242 6.96 -5.15 -7.81
N LYS A 243 7.75 -5.05 -6.73
CA LYS A 243 7.90 -3.82 -5.94
C LYS A 243 8.18 -2.57 -6.78
N SER A 244 9.12 -2.69 -7.71
CA SER A 244 9.59 -1.55 -8.50
C SER A 244 8.55 -1.06 -9.52
N GLN A 245 7.55 -1.91 -9.82
CA GLN A 245 6.59 -1.71 -10.89
C GLN A 245 5.25 -1.18 -10.35
N LEU A 246 4.87 -1.55 -9.12
CA LEU A 246 3.60 -1.20 -8.47
C LEU A 246 3.60 0.22 -7.86
N ARG A 247 3.85 1.26 -8.66
CA ARG A 247 3.90 2.65 -8.18
C ARG A 247 3.30 3.64 -9.18
N GLU A 248 2.86 4.77 -8.65
CA GLU A 248 2.36 5.93 -9.38
C GLU A 248 1.13 5.65 -10.25
N GLY A 249 0.19 4.85 -9.76
CA GLY A 249 -1.05 4.50 -10.44
C GLY A 249 -0.93 3.31 -11.39
N ARG A 250 0.22 2.63 -11.43
CA ARG A 250 0.53 1.60 -12.45
C ARG A 250 0.08 0.20 -12.07
N SER A 251 -0.36 -0.03 -10.83
CA SER A 251 -0.68 -1.38 -10.33
C SER A 251 -1.63 -2.17 -11.23
N ALA A 252 -2.71 -1.55 -11.73
CA ALA A 252 -3.66 -2.22 -12.62
C ALA A 252 -3.01 -2.70 -13.93
N VAL A 253 -2.18 -1.85 -14.55
CA VAL A 253 -1.45 -2.16 -15.78
C VAL A 253 -0.45 -3.29 -15.54
N VAL A 254 0.35 -3.18 -14.48
CA VAL A 254 1.36 -4.19 -14.12
C VAL A 254 0.72 -5.55 -13.86
N MET A 255 -0.37 -5.59 -13.10
CA MET A 255 -1.10 -6.82 -12.82
C MET A 255 -1.69 -7.44 -14.11
N LYS A 256 -2.15 -6.59 -15.04
CA LYS A 256 -2.65 -7.06 -16.33
C LYS A 256 -1.55 -7.59 -17.24
N GLU A 257 -0.43 -6.90 -17.33
CA GLU A 257 0.70 -7.26 -18.19
C GLU A 257 1.40 -8.53 -17.71
N ILE A 258 1.69 -8.63 -16.41
CA ILE A 258 2.44 -9.76 -15.84
C ILE A 258 1.53 -10.96 -15.63
N PHE A 259 0.37 -10.76 -14.99
CA PHE A 259 -0.48 -11.86 -14.53
C PHE A 259 -1.74 -12.06 -15.39
N SER A 260 -1.98 -11.23 -16.40
CA SER A 260 -3.21 -11.26 -17.20
C SER A 260 -4.49 -11.00 -16.40
N VAL A 261 -4.34 -10.55 -15.15
CA VAL A 261 -5.43 -10.25 -14.21
C VAL A 261 -5.85 -8.79 -14.37
N ASP A 262 -7.14 -8.58 -14.60
CA ASP A 262 -7.74 -7.24 -14.67
C ASP A 262 -8.38 -6.88 -13.32
N LEU A 263 -7.71 -6.01 -12.56
CA LEU A 263 -8.16 -5.61 -11.22
C LEU A 263 -9.52 -4.90 -11.26
N TRP A 264 -9.76 -4.07 -12.29
CA TRP A 264 -11.02 -3.34 -12.44
C TRP A 264 -12.16 -4.31 -12.73
N LYS A 265 -11.92 -5.32 -13.57
CA LYS A 265 -12.90 -6.39 -13.83
C LYS A 265 -13.21 -7.16 -12.55
N ILE A 266 -12.21 -7.52 -11.74
CA ILE A 266 -12.46 -8.19 -10.46
C ILE A 266 -13.31 -7.30 -9.56
N ASP A 267 -12.99 -6.01 -9.45
CA ASP A 267 -13.79 -5.08 -8.67
C ASP A 267 -15.26 -5.06 -9.15
N THR A 268 -15.51 -5.04 -10.47
CA THR A 268 -16.89 -5.07 -11.02
C THR A 268 -17.70 -6.28 -10.56
N GLU A 269 -17.07 -7.44 -10.37
CA GLU A 269 -17.76 -8.67 -9.96
C GLU A 269 -18.45 -8.53 -8.60
N PHE A 270 -17.87 -7.75 -7.68
CA PHE A 270 -18.45 -7.51 -6.36
C PHE A 270 -19.70 -6.62 -6.39
N PHE A 271 -19.83 -5.77 -7.40
CA PHE A 271 -21.00 -4.91 -7.59
C PHE A 271 -22.14 -5.61 -8.35
N VAL A 272 -21.81 -6.58 -9.21
CA VAL A 272 -22.78 -7.29 -10.07
C VAL A 272 -23.46 -8.43 -9.32
N THR A 273 -22.78 -9.09 -8.38
CA THR A 273 -23.31 -10.30 -7.71
C THR A 273 -24.34 -10.03 -6.62
N LYS A 274 -24.38 -8.81 -6.05
CA LYS A 274 -25.45 -8.35 -5.15
C LYS A 274 -25.60 -6.85 -5.36
N ALA A 275 -26.82 -6.41 -5.68
CA ALA A 275 -27.14 -5.00 -5.83
C ALA A 275 -26.83 -4.23 -4.54
N ALA A 276 -25.59 -3.77 -4.38
CA ALA A 276 -25.25 -2.75 -3.40
C ALA A 276 -25.91 -1.47 -3.89
N ILE A 277 -27.16 -1.27 -3.47
CA ILE A 277 -27.89 -0.03 -3.71
C ILE A 277 -27.30 0.99 -2.74
N ILE A 278 -26.17 1.59 -3.12
CA ILE A 278 -25.73 2.83 -2.48
C ILE A 278 -26.57 3.92 -3.10
N ASN A 279 -27.42 4.52 -2.28
CA ASN A 279 -28.23 5.66 -2.69
C ASN A 279 -27.38 6.94 -2.68
N PRO A 280 -27.67 7.91 -3.56
CA PRO A 280 -27.04 9.22 -3.47
C PRO A 280 -27.42 9.87 -2.11
N PRO A 281 -26.49 10.59 -1.46
CA PRO A 281 -26.77 11.27 -0.19
C PRO A 281 -27.84 12.37 -0.26
N SER A 282 -28.11 12.91 -1.45
CA SER A 282 -29.18 13.89 -1.71
C SER A 282 -29.59 13.86 -3.18
N ASP A 283 -30.62 14.62 -3.56
CA ASP A 283 -31.12 14.73 -4.93
C ASP A 283 -30.20 15.49 -5.90
N ARG A 284 -29.04 15.97 -5.41
CA ARG A 284 -28.07 16.70 -6.24
C ARG A 284 -27.41 15.77 -7.26
N SER A 285 -27.05 16.32 -8.42
CA SER A 285 -26.27 15.60 -9.42
C SER A 285 -24.85 15.30 -8.91
N LEU A 286 -24.39 14.05 -9.07
CA LEU A 286 -23.01 13.65 -8.73
C LEU A 286 -21.97 14.50 -9.48
N THR A 287 -22.25 14.85 -10.74
CA THR A 287 -21.36 15.70 -11.53
C THR A 287 -21.21 17.08 -10.90
N ASP A 288 -22.32 17.73 -10.57
CA ASP A 288 -22.33 19.08 -9.98
C ASP A 288 -21.67 19.10 -8.61
N VAL A 289 -21.98 18.10 -7.76
CA VAL A 289 -21.36 17.93 -6.45
C VAL A 289 -19.86 17.76 -6.59
N SER A 290 -19.39 16.89 -7.49
CA SER A 290 -17.96 16.64 -7.65
C SER A 290 -17.18 17.86 -8.17
N VAL A 291 -17.82 18.68 -9.02
CA VAL A 291 -17.26 19.94 -9.51
C VAL A 291 -17.14 20.95 -8.38
N GLN A 292 -18.22 21.14 -7.62
CA GLN A 292 -18.24 22.06 -6.48
C GLN A 292 -17.21 21.63 -5.42
N VAL A 293 -17.19 20.35 -5.05
CA VAL A 293 -16.26 19.79 -4.06
C VAL A 293 -14.81 20.07 -4.44
N LEU A 294 -14.43 19.85 -5.71
CA LEU A 294 -13.07 20.15 -6.15
C LEU A 294 -12.77 21.66 -6.16
N ALA A 295 -13.74 22.48 -6.55
CA ALA A 295 -13.61 23.93 -6.58
C ALA A 295 -13.48 24.54 -5.17
N GLU A 296 -14.18 23.99 -4.18
CA GLU A 296 -14.22 24.47 -2.79
C GLU A 296 -13.21 23.77 -1.87
N GLU A 297 -12.56 22.69 -2.32
CA GLU A 297 -11.74 21.79 -1.49
C GLU A 297 -12.53 21.21 -0.28
N ASP A 298 -13.85 20.97 -0.46
CA ASP A 298 -14.77 20.47 0.58
C ASP A 298 -14.59 18.96 0.83
N LYS A 299 -13.78 18.62 1.85
CA LYS A 299 -13.51 17.23 2.24
C LYS A 299 -14.71 16.51 2.84
N GLU A 300 -15.61 17.23 3.52
CA GLU A 300 -16.74 16.61 4.22
C GLU A 300 -17.75 16.08 3.20
N THR A 301 -18.15 16.93 2.26
CA THR A 301 -19.01 16.51 1.15
C THR A 301 -18.32 15.44 0.30
N ALA A 302 -17.00 15.55 0.08
CA ALA A 302 -16.25 14.52 -0.64
C ALA A 302 -16.36 13.14 0.02
N ALA A 303 -16.17 13.07 1.35
CA ALA A 303 -16.23 11.82 2.10
C ALA A 303 -17.64 11.20 2.06
N ILE A 304 -18.69 12.01 2.20
CA ILE A 304 -20.09 11.56 2.17
C ILE A 304 -20.47 10.97 0.80
N TRP A 305 -19.99 11.57 -0.29
CA TRP A 305 -20.32 11.15 -1.66
C TRP A 305 -19.41 10.05 -2.22
N LEU A 306 -18.26 9.80 -1.60
CA LEU A 306 -17.26 8.86 -2.10
C LEU A 306 -17.81 7.44 -2.35
N PRO A 307 -18.58 6.81 -1.43
CA PRO A 307 -19.10 5.46 -1.66
C PRO A 307 -20.00 5.39 -2.90
N PHE A 308 -20.85 6.40 -3.11
CA PHE A 308 -21.72 6.48 -4.28
C PHE A 308 -20.91 6.65 -5.58
N ALA A 309 -19.93 7.56 -5.57
CA ALA A 309 -19.06 7.82 -6.72
C ALA A 309 -18.27 6.57 -7.14
N ARG A 310 -17.75 5.78 -6.18
CA ARG A 310 -17.06 4.52 -6.44
C ARG A 310 -17.92 3.54 -7.23
N VAL A 311 -19.19 3.35 -6.83
CA VAL A 311 -20.13 2.48 -7.55
C VAL A 311 -20.41 3.02 -8.96
N GLN A 312 -20.64 4.33 -9.09
CA GLN A 312 -20.96 4.95 -10.38
C GLN A 312 -19.79 4.92 -11.37
N ALA A 313 -18.54 4.96 -10.90
CA ALA A 313 -17.35 4.87 -11.75
C ALA A 313 -17.28 3.59 -12.58
N TYR A 314 -17.86 2.49 -12.11
CA TYR A 314 -17.96 1.24 -12.87
C TYR A 314 -19.13 1.21 -13.85
N ARG A 315 -20.10 2.12 -13.71
CA ARG A 315 -21.32 2.18 -14.53
C ARG A 315 -21.17 3.11 -15.72
N ASN A 316 -20.46 4.22 -15.57
CA ASN A 316 -20.28 5.20 -16.63
C ASN A 316 -19.06 6.11 -16.39
N ASP A 317 -18.59 6.74 -17.46
CA ASP A 317 -17.39 7.59 -17.47
C ASP A 317 -17.56 8.87 -16.62
N GLN A 318 -18.78 9.40 -16.49
CA GLN A 318 -19.05 10.57 -15.64
C GLN A 318 -18.90 10.23 -14.15
N GLY A 319 -19.28 9.02 -13.74
CA GLY A 319 -19.02 8.50 -12.40
C GLY A 319 -17.53 8.40 -12.10
N LEU A 320 -16.71 8.02 -13.08
CA LEU A 320 -15.25 7.96 -12.93
C LEU A 320 -14.64 9.37 -12.81
N VAL A 321 -15.09 10.31 -13.64
CA VAL A 321 -14.69 11.72 -13.54
C VAL A 321 -15.03 12.28 -12.16
N ALA A 322 -16.24 12.01 -11.65
CA ALA A 322 -16.66 12.45 -10.34
C ALA A 322 -15.81 11.81 -9.22
N LEU A 323 -15.59 10.49 -9.28
CA LEU A 323 -14.73 9.77 -8.33
C LEU A 323 -13.34 10.41 -8.23
N ILE A 324 -12.68 10.66 -9.37
CA ILE A 324 -11.35 11.27 -9.40
C ILE A 324 -11.35 12.64 -8.71
N LYS A 325 -12.35 13.49 -8.97
CA LYS A 325 -12.47 14.81 -8.34
C LYS A 325 -12.59 14.72 -6.81
N LEU A 326 -13.44 13.82 -6.30
CA LEU A 326 -13.59 13.61 -4.85
C LEU A 326 -12.29 13.10 -4.23
N LEU A 327 -11.63 12.13 -4.88
CA LEU A 327 -10.36 11.56 -4.40
C LEU A 327 -9.21 12.56 -4.43
N ILE A 328 -9.16 13.49 -5.39
CA ILE A 328 -8.16 14.58 -5.40
C ILE A 328 -8.30 15.44 -4.13
N VAL A 329 -9.53 15.79 -3.73
CA VAL A 329 -9.77 16.60 -2.54
C VAL A 329 -9.38 15.85 -1.27
N LEU A 330 -9.81 14.60 -1.13
CA LEU A 330 -9.48 13.76 0.04
C LEU A 330 -7.99 13.44 0.12
N GLY A 331 -7.35 13.17 -1.02
CA GLY A 331 -5.93 12.84 -1.10
C GLY A 331 -4.98 14.03 -0.87
N ASN A 332 -5.44 15.25 -1.13
CA ASN A 332 -4.69 16.49 -0.91
C ASN A 332 -4.90 17.05 0.51
N ASN A 333 -4.92 16.18 1.53
CA ASN A 333 -4.94 16.62 2.92
C ASN A 333 -3.58 17.23 3.32
N ARG A 334 -3.59 18.49 3.75
CA ARG A 334 -2.37 19.24 4.11
C ARG A 334 -2.01 19.15 5.58
N GLU A 335 -3.02 19.11 6.45
CA GLU A 335 -2.82 19.08 7.90
C GLU A 335 -2.24 17.73 8.32
N ASP A 336 -2.75 16.67 7.69
CA ASP A 336 -2.23 15.32 7.83
C ASP A 336 -2.09 14.66 6.44
N PRO A 337 -0.90 14.78 5.80
CA PRO A 337 -0.63 14.12 4.54
C PRO A 337 -0.75 12.59 4.62
N ASN A 338 -0.50 11.96 5.77
CA ASN A 338 -0.54 10.50 5.87
C ASN A 338 -1.98 9.99 5.82
N ALA A 339 -2.92 10.68 6.48
CA ALA A 339 -4.35 10.36 6.38
C ALA A 339 -4.91 10.44 4.94
N GLY A 340 -4.28 11.22 4.06
CA GLY A 340 -4.68 11.30 2.64
C GLY A 340 -4.09 10.21 1.74
N SER A 341 -3.18 9.37 2.24
CA SER A 341 -2.34 8.47 1.42
C SER A 341 -3.16 7.49 0.57
N VAL A 342 -4.12 6.81 1.18
CA VAL A 342 -4.99 5.82 0.52
C VAL A 342 -5.79 6.46 -0.63
N TYR A 343 -6.37 7.65 -0.40
CA TYR A 343 -7.12 8.37 -1.42
C TYR A 343 -6.23 8.89 -2.56
N ARG A 344 -4.96 9.23 -2.28
CA ARG A 344 -4.00 9.58 -3.34
C ARG A 344 -3.69 8.40 -4.24
N SER A 345 -3.40 7.24 -3.66
CA SER A 345 -3.17 6.01 -4.43
C SER A 345 -4.38 5.71 -5.30
N GLU A 346 -5.59 5.78 -4.74
CA GLU A 346 -6.84 5.57 -5.47
C GLU A 346 -7.07 6.61 -6.58
N ALA A 347 -6.78 7.88 -6.31
CA ALA A 347 -6.85 8.94 -7.32
C ALA A 347 -5.91 8.64 -8.49
N LEU A 348 -4.65 8.27 -8.21
CA LEU A 348 -3.65 8.02 -9.26
C LEU A 348 -4.04 6.83 -10.15
N VAL A 349 -4.48 5.71 -9.56
CA VAL A 349 -4.93 4.55 -10.36
C VAL A 349 -6.22 4.87 -11.14
N ALA A 350 -7.13 5.66 -10.58
CA ALA A 350 -8.36 6.07 -11.27
C ALA A 350 -8.08 7.03 -12.43
N ILE A 351 -7.13 7.96 -12.26
CA ILE A 351 -6.64 8.83 -13.33
C ILE A 351 -6.01 8.00 -14.44
N ASP A 352 -5.19 7.00 -14.10
CA ASP A 352 -4.62 6.12 -15.14
C ASP A 352 -5.71 5.35 -15.89
N TRP A 353 -6.68 4.80 -15.17
CA TRP A 353 -7.84 4.15 -15.77
C TRP A 353 -8.61 5.06 -16.72
N SER A 354 -8.77 6.34 -16.35
CA SER A 354 -9.48 7.34 -17.16
C SER A 354 -8.90 7.53 -18.57
N LYS A 355 -7.60 7.33 -18.76
CA LYS A 355 -6.92 7.46 -20.07
C LYS A 355 -7.34 6.39 -21.07
N SER A 356 -7.88 5.27 -20.58
CA SER A 356 -8.40 4.16 -21.40
C SER A 356 -9.90 4.29 -21.70
N ARG A 357 -10.55 5.33 -21.18
CA ARG A 357 -12.00 5.60 -21.29
C ARG A 357 -12.27 6.73 -22.27
N ASN A 358 -13.54 6.91 -22.65
CA ASN A 358 -13.96 8.00 -23.53
C ASN A 358 -14.24 9.28 -22.73
N ILE A 359 -13.30 9.66 -21.85
CA ILE A 359 -13.39 10.88 -21.05
C ILE A 359 -12.90 12.06 -21.89
N ASP A 360 -13.55 13.21 -21.72
CA ASP A 360 -13.21 14.42 -22.46
C ASP A 360 -11.77 14.88 -22.15
N GLN A 361 -11.11 15.45 -23.17
CA GLN A 361 -9.70 15.83 -23.08
C GLN A 361 -9.43 16.88 -22.01
N MET A 362 -10.40 17.76 -21.72
CA MET A 362 -10.25 18.79 -20.69
C MET A 362 -10.23 18.18 -19.29
N SER A 363 -11.13 17.25 -18.98
CA SER A 363 -11.11 16.50 -17.72
C SER A 363 -9.78 15.74 -17.56
N ILE A 364 -9.31 15.07 -18.61
CA ILE A 364 -7.99 14.39 -18.59
C ILE A 364 -6.85 15.39 -18.33
N ALA A 365 -6.88 16.58 -18.96
CA ALA A 365 -5.87 17.61 -18.76
C ALA A 365 -5.86 18.13 -17.31
N ILE A 366 -7.04 18.37 -16.71
CA ILE A 366 -7.17 18.73 -15.30
C ILE A 366 -6.55 17.63 -14.41
N PHE A 367 -6.91 16.37 -14.65
CA PHE A 367 -6.40 15.25 -13.87
C PHE A 367 -4.88 15.11 -13.96
N ASN A 368 -4.32 15.25 -15.17
CA ASN A 368 -2.87 15.21 -15.38
C ASN A 368 -2.14 16.32 -14.61
N ALA A 369 -2.71 17.53 -14.51
CA ALA A 369 -2.13 18.59 -13.69
C ALA A 369 -2.16 18.23 -12.19
N TYR A 370 -3.24 17.62 -11.71
CA TYR A 370 -3.36 17.18 -10.32
C TYR A 370 -2.47 15.98 -9.94
N ILE A 371 -1.99 15.17 -10.89
CA ILE A 371 -0.98 14.12 -10.60
C ILE A 371 0.20 14.70 -9.83
N TYR A 372 0.72 15.86 -10.26
CA TYR A 372 1.86 16.48 -9.60
C TYR A 372 1.52 17.01 -8.21
N VAL A 373 0.28 17.46 -7.98
CA VAL A 373 -0.21 17.86 -6.65
C VAL A 373 -0.29 16.66 -5.71
N LEU A 374 -0.76 15.51 -6.20
CA LEU A 374 -0.81 14.27 -5.42
C LEU A 374 0.61 13.77 -5.11
N LYS A 375 1.51 13.79 -6.10
CA LYS A 375 2.94 13.41 -5.93
C LYS A 375 3.72 14.35 -5.02
N LEU A 376 3.37 15.64 -4.95
CA LEU A 376 3.94 16.58 -3.99
C LEU A 376 3.70 16.12 -2.54
N ARG A 377 2.55 15.52 -2.26
CA ARG A 377 2.16 15.08 -0.90
C ARG A 377 2.79 13.76 -0.49
N SER A 378 3.27 12.95 -1.44
CA SER A 378 4.03 11.72 -1.18
C SER A 378 5.55 11.92 -1.22
N ALA A 379 6.03 13.12 -1.56
CA ALA A 379 7.46 13.39 -1.67
C ALA A 379 8.13 13.41 -0.28
N GLY A 380 8.90 12.36 0.04
CA GLY A 380 9.62 12.23 1.30
C GLY A 380 10.89 13.10 1.45
N HIS A 381 11.25 13.87 0.42
CA HIS A 381 12.44 14.74 0.47
C HIS A 381 12.26 16.04 -0.31
N ALA A 382 12.98 17.09 0.11
CA ALA A 382 12.85 18.45 -0.41
C ALA A 382 13.10 18.57 -1.93
N ILE A 383 14.01 17.76 -2.49
CA ILE A 383 14.28 17.76 -3.94
C ILE A 383 13.07 17.27 -4.74
N ALA A 384 12.41 16.19 -4.30
CA ALA A 384 11.20 15.69 -4.95
C ALA A 384 10.05 16.68 -4.80
N MET A 385 9.92 17.31 -3.62
CA MET A 385 8.94 18.38 -3.41
C MET A 385 9.16 19.54 -4.38
N ARG A 386 10.40 20.03 -4.54
CA ARG A 386 10.72 21.10 -5.48
C ARG A 386 10.41 20.70 -6.92
N THR A 387 10.80 19.50 -7.32
CA THR A 387 10.60 18.99 -8.68
C THR A 387 9.12 18.88 -9.02
N ASN A 388 8.35 18.19 -8.17
CA ASN A 388 6.90 18.07 -8.36
C ASN A 388 6.18 19.43 -8.28
N GLY A 389 6.69 20.37 -7.49
CA GLY A 389 6.17 21.74 -7.42
C GLY A 389 6.33 22.52 -8.72
N ILE A 390 7.50 22.40 -9.36
CA ILE A 390 7.77 23.03 -10.66
C ILE A 390 6.90 22.39 -11.75
N GLU A 391 6.76 21.07 -11.75
CA GLU A 391 5.92 20.39 -12.74
C GLU A 391 4.43 20.68 -12.55
N ALA A 392 3.94 20.75 -11.30
CA ALA A 392 2.59 21.22 -11.02
C ALA A 392 2.38 22.65 -11.55
N HIS A 393 3.32 23.57 -11.27
CA HIS A 393 3.28 24.94 -11.78
C HIS A 393 3.17 24.99 -13.31
N LYS A 394 4.03 24.24 -14.02
CA LYS A 394 4.01 24.18 -15.48
C LYS A 394 2.68 23.62 -16.00
N ALA A 395 2.22 22.51 -15.42
CA ALA A 395 1.01 21.84 -15.85
C ALA A 395 -0.24 22.73 -15.69
N PHE A 396 -0.39 23.43 -14.56
CA PHE A 396 -1.52 24.35 -14.36
C PHE A 396 -1.42 25.60 -15.24
N ARG A 397 -0.21 26.12 -15.50
CA ARG A 397 -0.03 27.23 -16.44
C ARG A 397 -0.42 26.83 -17.86
N GLU A 398 0.01 25.66 -18.32
CA GLU A 398 -0.36 25.11 -19.63
C GLU A 398 -1.87 24.86 -19.72
N LEU A 399 -2.46 24.28 -18.67
CA LEU A 399 -3.89 24.05 -18.57
C LEU A 399 -4.70 25.36 -18.72
N LEU A 400 -4.29 26.42 -18.02
CA LEU A 400 -4.91 27.74 -18.11
C LEU A 400 -4.75 28.36 -19.52
N SER A 401 -3.61 28.14 -20.17
CA SER A 401 -3.38 28.61 -21.54
C SER A 401 -4.25 27.89 -22.56
N ASN A 402 -4.48 26.59 -22.38
CA ASN A 402 -5.26 25.77 -23.32
C ASN A 402 -6.77 25.94 -23.13
N TYR A 403 -7.22 26.25 -21.91
CA TYR A 403 -8.64 26.40 -21.55
C TYR A 403 -8.90 27.68 -20.74
N PRO A 404 -8.61 28.88 -21.30
CA PRO A 404 -8.54 30.13 -20.54
C PRO A 404 -9.87 30.61 -19.98
N GLU A 405 -11.00 30.19 -20.55
CA GLU A 405 -12.35 30.61 -20.14
C GLU A 405 -13.12 29.52 -19.38
N ASN A 406 -12.50 28.37 -19.11
CA ASN A 406 -13.19 27.30 -18.40
C ASN A 406 -13.22 27.57 -16.88
N PRO A 407 -14.40 27.57 -16.22
CA PRO A 407 -14.50 27.87 -14.78
C PRO A 407 -13.67 26.94 -13.90
N SER A 408 -13.72 25.63 -14.13
CA SER A 408 -12.97 24.66 -13.32
C SER A 408 -11.46 24.83 -13.48
N VAL A 409 -10.99 25.14 -14.69
CA VAL A 409 -9.57 25.42 -14.96
C VAL A 409 -9.12 26.72 -14.29
N ILE A 410 -9.90 27.79 -14.38
CA ILE A 410 -9.60 29.06 -13.74
C ILE A 410 -9.51 28.88 -12.23
N ILE A 411 -10.48 28.22 -11.59
CA ILE A 411 -10.50 27.98 -10.13
C ILE A 411 -9.31 27.11 -9.71
N ALA A 412 -9.06 25.99 -10.38
CA ALA A 412 -7.95 25.09 -10.05
C ALA A 412 -6.58 25.77 -10.22
N SER A 413 -6.43 26.58 -11.27
CA SER A 413 -5.22 27.36 -11.54
C SER A 413 -5.04 28.49 -10.52
N ALA A 414 -6.10 29.20 -10.13
CA ALA A 414 -6.05 30.22 -9.09
C ALA A 414 -5.65 29.63 -7.72
N ARG A 415 -6.21 28.47 -7.34
CA ARG A 415 -5.80 27.77 -6.11
C ARG A 415 -4.33 27.35 -6.15
N THR A 416 -3.82 26.98 -7.33
CA THR A 416 -2.40 26.63 -7.50
C THR A 416 -1.50 27.87 -7.47
N GLN A 417 -1.93 28.99 -8.05
CA GLN A 417 -1.24 30.29 -8.02
C GLN A 417 -0.95 30.77 -6.59
N ILE A 418 -1.89 30.57 -5.66
CA ILE A 418 -1.67 30.90 -4.23
C ILE A 418 -0.39 30.24 -3.69
N ARG A 419 -0.07 29.06 -4.19
CA ARG A 419 0.99 28.18 -3.68
C ARG A 419 2.26 28.25 -4.51
N SER A 420 2.22 28.97 -5.64
CA SER A 420 3.39 29.14 -6.49
C SER A 420 4.20 30.38 -6.09
N ILE A 421 5.51 30.26 -6.28
CA ILE A 421 6.46 31.38 -6.17
C ILE A 421 6.34 32.29 -7.40
N HIS A 422 5.96 31.73 -8.55
CA HIS A 422 5.85 32.45 -9.81
C HIS A 422 4.40 32.67 -10.19
N ASP A 423 4.09 33.88 -10.65
CA ASP A 423 2.75 34.18 -11.10
C ASP A 423 2.46 33.51 -12.46
N PHE A 424 1.25 32.99 -12.61
CA PHE A 424 0.70 32.47 -13.85
C PHE A 424 0.25 33.60 -14.77
N MET A 425 -0.33 34.64 -14.20
CA MET A 425 -0.81 35.84 -14.89
C MET A 425 -0.88 37.04 -13.93
N PRO A 426 -1.01 38.28 -14.45
CA PRO A 426 -1.17 39.48 -13.63
C PRO A 426 -2.38 39.42 -12.68
N ILE A 427 -2.27 40.10 -11.52
CA ILE A 427 -3.34 40.15 -10.50
C ILE A 427 -4.63 40.77 -11.05
N SER A 428 -4.54 41.80 -11.92
CA SER A 428 -5.69 42.41 -12.59
C SER A 428 -6.51 41.38 -13.36
N ASP A 429 -5.81 40.53 -14.12
CA ASP A 429 -6.41 39.56 -15.03
C ASP A 429 -7.05 38.42 -14.23
N TRP A 430 -6.39 38.00 -13.13
CA TRP A 430 -6.99 37.08 -12.17
C TRP A 430 -8.30 37.60 -11.60
N ARG A 431 -8.32 38.86 -11.14
CA ARG A 431 -9.52 39.47 -10.56
C ARG A 431 -10.67 39.54 -11.54
N GLU A 432 -10.39 39.92 -12.78
CA GLU A 432 -11.40 39.97 -13.83
C GLU A 432 -11.97 38.58 -14.10
N LYS A 433 -11.10 37.58 -14.31
CA LYS A 433 -11.53 36.20 -14.54
C LYS A 433 -12.36 35.64 -13.39
N LEU A 434 -11.93 35.84 -12.15
CA LEU A 434 -12.66 35.37 -10.97
C LEU A 434 -14.02 36.07 -10.82
N LYS A 435 -14.09 37.40 -11.03
CA LYS A 435 -15.37 38.14 -10.98
C LYS A 435 -16.36 37.65 -12.04
N ASN A 436 -15.89 37.36 -13.24
CA ASN A 436 -16.74 36.83 -14.32
C ASN A 436 -17.34 35.45 -13.97
N LEU A 437 -16.67 34.67 -13.12
CA LEU A 437 -17.17 33.38 -12.64
C LEU A 437 -18.13 33.47 -11.46
N HIS A 438 -18.16 34.61 -10.76
CA HIS A 438 -18.95 34.77 -9.54
C HIS A 438 -20.46 34.58 -9.77
N SER A 439 -20.94 34.80 -11.00
CA SER A 439 -22.35 34.60 -11.37
C SER A 439 -22.76 33.13 -11.49
N ASP A 440 -21.82 32.18 -11.52
CA ASP A 440 -22.14 30.75 -11.54
C ASP A 440 -22.32 30.22 -10.09
N PRO A 441 -23.53 29.78 -9.70
CA PRO A 441 -23.80 29.29 -8.35
C PRO A 441 -22.93 28.10 -7.93
N LEU A 442 -22.38 27.31 -8.87
CA LEU A 442 -21.51 26.17 -8.55
C LEU A 442 -20.12 26.60 -8.07
N PHE A 443 -19.69 27.82 -8.39
CA PHE A 443 -18.34 28.31 -8.08
C PHE A 443 -18.34 29.55 -7.17
N SER A 444 -19.50 30.13 -6.87
CA SER A 444 -19.63 31.41 -6.15
C SER A 444 -18.79 31.47 -4.87
N ARG A 445 -18.91 30.46 -4.00
CA ARG A 445 -18.14 30.38 -2.75
C ARG A 445 -16.64 30.25 -2.99
N ALA A 446 -16.23 29.37 -3.91
CA ALA A 446 -14.81 29.22 -4.27
C ALA A 446 -14.22 30.53 -4.81
N VAL A 447 -15.00 31.27 -5.61
CA VAL A 447 -14.62 32.59 -6.14
C VAL A 447 -14.49 33.62 -5.01
N GLU A 448 -15.44 33.68 -4.09
CA GLU A 448 -15.38 34.59 -2.93
C GLU A 448 -14.12 34.34 -2.08
N GLU A 449 -13.83 33.07 -1.76
CA GLU A 449 -12.62 32.67 -1.03
C GLU A 449 -11.34 33.10 -1.76
N LEU A 450 -11.29 32.90 -3.08
CA LEU A 450 -10.13 33.28 -3.89
C LEU A 450 -9.97 34.81 -3.96
N LEU A 451 -11.05 35.55 -4.21
CA LEU A 451 -11.00 37.03 -4.30
C LEU A 451 -10.61 37.68 -2.97
N ALA A 452 -10.93 37.05 -1.83
CA ALA A 452 -10.53 37.52 -0.50
C ALA A 452 -9.06 37.21 -0.14
N HIS A 453 -8.41 36.32 -0.88
CA HIS A 453 -7.06 35.87 -0.55
C HIS A 453 -6.00 36.92 -0.95
N SER A 454 -4.99 37.15 -0.10
CA SER A 454 -3.98 38.21 -0.27
C SER A 454 -3.22 38.20 -1.59
N ARG A 455 -3.04 37.02 -2.20
CA ARG A 455 -2.46 36.87 -3.54
C ARG A 455 -3.27 37.48 -4.68
N PHE A 456 -4.55 37.76 -4.45
CA PHE A 456 -5.47 38.36 -5.40
C PHE A 456 -6.03 39.71 -4.89
N LEU A 457 -5.49 40.24 -3.78
CA LEU A 457 -5.81 41.56 -3.24
C LEU A 457 -4.96 42.69 -3.87
#